data_AF-A0A139WR15-F1
#
_entry.id   AF-A0A139WR15-F1
#
_cell.length_a   1.000
_cell.length_b   1.000
_cell.length_c   1.000
_cell.angle_alpha   90.00
_cell.angle_beta   90.00
_cell.angle_gamma   90.00
#
_symmetry.space_group_name_H-M   'P 1'
#
loop_
_entity.id
_entity.type
_entity.pdbx_description
1 polymer ?
#
loop_
_entity_poly.entity_id
_entity_poly.type
_entity_poly.pdbx_seq_one_letter_code
_entity_poly.pdbx_strand_id
1 'polypeptide(L)'
;MRQFVIASYPYVEGTREEDNPDHWYWGYCYEVLVEGKWIGQSLSVPKHKVSVVQKMIGDRLPVSAIKAFLSKEKSGKSHIKD
;
A
#
# COMPACT_ATOMS: atom_id res chain seq x y z
N MET A 1 -25.05 -9.94 -16.13
CA MET A 1 -25.32 -9.64 -14.70
C MET A 1 -23.98 -9.39 -14.02
N ARG A 2 -23.76 -8.23 -13.39
CA ARG A 2 -22.54 -7.97 -12.59
C ARG A 2 -22.74 -8.63 -11.22
N GLN A 3 -21.85 -9.56 -10.87
CA GLN A 3 -21.79 -10.13 -9.53
C GLN A 3 -21.17 -9.09 -8.59
N PHE A 4 -21.88 -8.75 -7.51
CA PHE A 4 -21.34 -7.93 -6.43
C PHE A 4 -20.80 -8.86 -5.34
N VAL A 5 -19.54 -8.67 -4.96
CA VAL A 5 -18.96 -9.35 -3.80
C VAL A 5 -19.31 -8.53 -2.57
N ILE A 6 -20.07 -9.11 -1.64
CA ILE A 6 -20.24 -8.54 -0.31
C ILE A 6 -18.93 -8.80 0.44
N ALA A 7 -18.17 -7.74 0.71
CA ALA A 7 -16.98 -7.82 1.53
C ALA A 7 -17.38 -7.84 3.00
N SER A 8 -17.23 -9.00 3.66
CA SER A 8 -17.35 -9.12 5.11
C SER A 8 -15.97 -8.94 5.73
N TYR A 9 -15.76 -7.82 6.43
CA TYR A 9 -14.53 -7.60 7.19
C TYR A 9 -14.64 -8.29 8.56
N PRO A 10 -13.56 -8.92 9.06
CA PRO A 10 -13.58 -9.49 10.40
C PRO A 10 -13.91 -8.41 11.43
N TYR A 11 -14.76 -8.76 12.39
CA TYR A 11 -15.04 -7.91 13.54
C TYR A 11 -13.72 -7.64 14.28
N VAL A 12 -13.41 -6.37 14.52
CA VAL A 12 -12.21 -5.97 15.25
C VAL A 12 -12.61 -5.59 16.66
N GLU A 13 -12.12 -6.36 17.62
CA GLU A 13 -12.27 -6.09 19.05
C GLU A 13 -11.34 -4.95 19.48
N GLY A 14 -11.82 -4.05 20.35
CA GLY A 14 -11.04 -2.95 20.92
C GLY A 14 -11.09 -1.62 20.15
N THR A 15 -10.41 -0.59 20.69
CA THR A 15 -10.31 0.75 20.08
C THR A 15 -9.08 0.81 19.18
N ARG A 16 -9.27 1.23 17.92
CA ARG A 16 -8.14 1.50 17.02
C ARG A 16 -7.58 2.89 17.28
N GLU A 17 -6.30 2.96 17.57
CA GLU A 17 -5.53 4.21 17.53
C GLU A 17 -5.22 4.58 16.07
N GLU A 18 -5.54 5.83 15.67
CA GLU A 18 -5.35 6.32 14.30
C GLU A 18 -3.86 6.34 13.89
N ASP A 19 -2.99 6.71 14.82
CA ASP A 19 -1.55 6.85 14.58
C ASP A 19 -0.77 5.54 14.73
N ASN A 20 -1.44 4.44 15.12
CA ASN A 20 -0.79 3.15 15.33
C ASN A 20 -0.81 2.32 14.04
N PRO A 21 0.36 2.12 13.37
CA PRO A 21 0.40 1.42 12.09
C PRO A 21 -0.04 -0.04 12.17
N ASP A 22 -0.07 -0.65 13.36
CA ASP A 22 -0.46 -2.04 13.52
C ASP A 22 -1.96 -2.29 13.39
N HIS A 23 -2.77 -1.26 13.59
CA HIS A 23 -4.23 -1.34 13.54
C HIS A 23 -4.82 -1.23 12.14
N TRP A 24 -3.98 -0.96 11.13
CA TRP A 24 -4.45 -0.61 9.78
C TRP A 24 -3.70 -1.34 8.67
N TYR A 25 -4.38 -1.46 7.53
CA TYR A 25 -3.74 -1.76 6.25
C TYR A 25 -3.37 -0.45 5.56
N TRP A 26 -2.15 -0.36 5.04
CA TRP A 26 -1.61 0.88 4.50
C TRP A 26 -1.43 0.80 2.99
N GLY A 27 -1.85 1.87 2.30
CA GLY A 27 -1.70 2.04 0.87
C GLY A 27 -1.09 3.40 0.55
N TYR A 28 -0.11 3.42 -0.35
CA TYR A 28 0.39 4.64 -0.96
C TYR A 28 -0.37 4.89 -2.26
N CYS A 29 -1.16 5.96 -2.30
CA CYS A 29 -1.97 6.36 -3.46
C CYS A 29 -1.27 7.45 -4.27
N TYR A 30 -1.31 7.34 -5.59
CA TYR A 30 -0.78 8.33 -6.53
C TYR A 30 -1.57 8.31 -7.83
N GLU A 31 -1.45 9.36 -8.64
CA GLU A 31 -2.11 9.43 -9.94
C GLU A 31 -1.10 9.32 -11.08
N VAL A 32 -1.55 8.76 -12.20
CA VAL A 32 -0.81 8.72 -13.46
C VAL A 32 -1.67 9.28 -14.58
N LEU A 33 -1.05 10.04 -15.48
CA LEU A 33 -1.71 10.53 -16.69
C LEU A 33 -1.61 9.46 -17.77
N VAL A 34 -2.74 8.88 -18.18
CA VAL A 34 -2.84 7.87 -19.24
C VAL A 34 -3.89 8.36 -20.24
N GLU A 35 -3.50 8.51 -21.50
CA GLU A 35 -4.40 8.97 -22.58
C GLU A 35 -5.14 10.29 -22.23
N GLY A 36 -4.44 11.22 -21.56
CA GLY A 36 -5.00 12.52 -21.17
C GLY A 36 -5.95 12.49 -19.97
N LYS A 37 -6.09 11.34 -19.27
CA LYS A 37 -6.90 11.21 -18.05
C LYS A 37 -6.04 10.84 -16.85
N TRP A 38 -6.34 11.46 -15.71
CA TRP A 38 -5.73 11.08 -14.43
C TRP A 38 -6.38 9.81 -13.91
N ILE A 39 -5.56 8.80 -13.63
CA ILE A 39 -5.99 7.51 -13.10
C ILE A 39 -5.31 7.28 -11.76
N GLY A 40 -6.12 7.08 -10.72
CA GLY A 40 -5.64 6.70 -9.39
C GLY A 40 -5.01 5.30 -9.39
N GLN A 41 -3.89 5.18 -8.69
CA GLN A 41 -3.13 3.96 -8.48
C GLN A 41 -2.82 3.83 -6.99
N SER A 42 -2.65 2.59 -6.52
CA SER A 42 -2.30 2.31 -5.13
C SER A 42 -1.25 1.22 -5.03
N LEU A 43 -0.28 1.39 -4.13
CA LEU A 43 0.66 0.35 -3.73
C LEU A 43 0.46 -0.03 -2.27
N SER A 44 0.48 -1.33 -1.98
CA SER A 44 0.53 -1.83 -0.61
C SER A 44 1.79 -1.32 0.09
N VAL A 45 1.65 -0.81 1.32
CA VAL A 45 2.76 -0.38 2.17
C VAL A 45 2.88 -1.35 3.34
N PRO A 46 3.97 -2.12 3.45
CA PRO A 46 4.25 -2.91 4.63
C PRO A 46 4.32 -2.04 5.89
N LYS A 47 3.79 -2.54 7.01
CA LYS A 47 3.72 -1.80 8.28
C LYS A 47 5.06 -1.18 8.70
N HIS A 48 6.15 -1.95 8.61
CA HIS A 48 7.50 -1.50 8.96
C HIS A 48 8.06 -0.39 8.05
N LYS A 49 7.39 -0.10 6.93
CA LYS A 49 7.77 0.95 5.97
C LYS A 49 6.91 2.21 6.06
N VAL A 50 5.83 2.21 6.83
CA VAL A 50 4.85 3.31 6.88
C VAL A 50 5.51 4.63 7.27
N SER A 51 6.27 4.65 8.36
CA SER A 51 6.94 5.87 8.84
C SER A 51 7.94 6.43 7.83
N VAL A 52 8.68 5.57 7.13
CA VAL A 52 9.62 5.97 6.09
C VAL A 52 8.88 6.56 4.89
N VAL A 53 7.80 5.93 4.44
CA VAL A 53 6.97 6.46 3.34
C VAL A 53 6.35 7.80 3.70
N GLN A 54 5.82 7.97 4.92
CA GLN A 54 5.29 9.25 5.40
C GLN A 54 6.37 10.35 5.36
N LYS A 55 7.59 10.04 5.80
CA LYS A 55 8.73 10.96 5.70
C LYS A 55 9.08 11.30 4.25
N MET A 56 9.12 10.30 3.35
CA MET A 56 9.39 10.54 1.92
C MET A 56 8.33 11.46 1.27
N ILE A 57 7.07 11.35 1.69
CA ILE A 57 5.98 12.24 1.26
C ILE A 57 6.21 13.66 1.81
N GLY A 58 6.52 13.79 3.11
CA GLY A 58 6.82 15.07 3.74
C GLY A 58 8.03 15.79 3.12
N ASP A 59 9.06 15.02 2.75
CA ASP A 59 10.26 15.48 2.06
C ASP A 59 10.04 15.74 0.55
N ARG A 60 8.82 15.54 0.04
CA ARG A 60 8.42 15.74 -1.37
C ARG A 60 9.26 14.92 -2.36
N LEU A 61 9.64 13.70 -1.98
CA LEU A 61 10.33 12.81 -2.90
C LEU A 61 9.41 12.39 -4.06
N PRO A 62 9.96 12.16 -5.26
CA PRO A 62 9.15 11.82 -6.42
C PRO A 62 8.48 10.45 -6.25
N VAL A 63 7.32 10.28 -6.88
CA VAL A 63 6.56 9.02 -6.91
C VAL A 63 7.45 7.84 -7.30
N SER A 64 8.36 8.01 -8.26
CA SER A 64 9.30 6.97 -8.70
C SER A 64 10.22 6.47 -7.57
N ALA A 65 10.70 7.35 -6.68
CA ALA A 65 11.54 6.98 -5.55
C ALA A 65 10.76 6.16 -4.51
N ILE A 66 9.53 6.57 -4.21
CA ILE A 66 8.64 5.87 -3.28
C ILE A 66 8.27 4.48 -3.85
N LYS A 67 7.95 4.41 -5.15
CA LYS A 67 7.70 3.12 -5.85
C LYS A 67 8.92 2.20 -5.76
N ALA A 68 10.12 2.71 -5.99
CA ALA A 68 11.35 1.91 -5.92
C ALA A 68 11.60 1.38 -4.49
N PHE A 69 11.37 2.20 -3.47
CA PHE A 69 11.49 1.80 -2.07
C PHE A 69 10.51 0.66 -1.70
N LEU A 70 9.26 0.76 -2.15
CA LEU A 70 8.24 -0.27 -1.90
C LEU A 70 8.49 -1.57 -2.68
N SER A 71 9.18 -1.52 -3.82
CA SER A 71 9.39 -2.69 -4.69
C SER A 71 10.51 -3.63 -4.23
N LYS A 72 11.39 -3.21 -3.30
CA LYS A 72 12.66 -3.88 -2.96
C LYS A 72 12.56 -5.23 -2.20
N GLU A 73 11.38 -5.81 -1.98
CA GLU A 73 11.23 -7.01 -1.12
C GLU A 73 10.81 -8.31 -1.83
N LYS A 74 10.62 -8.31 -3.16
CA LYS A 74 10.22 -9.53 -3.90
C LYS A 74 11.37 -10.53 -4.17
N SER A 75 12.49 -10.49 -3.46
CA SER A 75 13.58 -11.47 -3.59
C SER A 75 13.75 -12.28 -2.30
N GLY A 76 12.95 -13.33 -2.13
CA GLY A 76 13.13 -14.22 -0.98
C GLY A 76 12.03 -15.27 -0.81
N LYS A 77 12.04 -16.28 -1.69
CA LYS A 77 11.58 -17.68 -1.54
C LYS A 77 11.11 -18.23 -2.89
N SER A 78 12.07 -18.64 -3.74
CA SER A 78 11.82 -19.71 -4.70
C SER A 78 11.58 -20.99 -3.88
N HIS A 79 10.32 -21.37 -3.71
CA HIS A 79 9.99 -22.68 -3.17
C HIS A 79 10.36 -23.72 -4.25
N ILE A 80 11.37 -24.53 -3.92
CA ILE A 80 11.82 -25.70 -4.68
C ILE A 80 10.63 -26.66 -4.77
N LYS A 81 10.38 -27.19 -5.97
CA LYS A 81 9.49 -28.33 -6.20
C LYS A 81 10.26 -29.60 -5.81
N ASP A 82 9.64 -30.43 -4.98
CA ASP A 82 9.85 -31.87 -4.97
C ASP A 82 8.58 -32.55 -5.51
#